data_AF-A0A7X7Z9L7-F1
#
_entry.id   AF-A0A7X7Z9L7-F1
#
_cell.length_a   1.000
_cell.length_b   1.000
_cell.length_c   1.000
_cell.angle_alpha   90.00
_cell.angle_beta   90.00
_cell.angle_gamma   90.00
#
_symmetry.space_group_name_H-M   'P 1'
#
loop_
_entity.id
_entity.type
_entity.pdbx_description
1 polymer ?
#
loop_
_entity_poly.entity_id
_entity_poly.type
_entity_poly.pdbx_seq_one_letter_code
_entity_poly.pdbx_strand_id
1 'polypeptide(L)'
;MKPTLIILAAGMGSRYGGLKQVDGVGPGGETIIDYSVYDALRAGFGKVVFVIRKDIEKDFREVFGRRFDGQVPYEIAFQELD
;
A
#
# COMPACT_ATOMS: atom_id res chain seq x y z
N MET A 1 3.84 -16.32 -16.43
CA MET A 1 3.49 -14.92 -16.13
C MET A 1 2.96 -14.88 -14.71
N LYS A 2 3.39 -13.95 -13.84
CA LYS A 2 2.87 -13.82 -12.47
C LYS A 2 1.83 -12.67 -12.44
N PRO A 3 0.72 -12.80 -11.68
CA PRO A 3 -0.25 -11.73 -11.55
C PRO A 3 0.30 -10.53 -10.76
N THR A 4 -0.32 -9.37 -10.96
CA THR A 4 -0.01 -8.12 -10.26
C THR A 4 -1.15 -7.75 -9.33
N LEU A 5 -0.84 -7.41 -8.09
CA LEU A 5 -1.82 -6.94 -7.11
C LEU A 5 -1.96 -5.43 -7.27
N ILE A 6 -3.19 -4.94 -7.43
CA ILE A 6 -3.46 -3.51 -7.43
C ILE A 6 -4.14 -3.16 -6.10
N ILE A 7 -3.52 -2.27 -5.34
CA ILE A 7 -4.08 -1.74 -4.08
C ILE A 7 -4.55 -0.32 -4.34
N LEU A 8 -5.85 -0.10 -4.26
CA LEU A 8 -6.49 1.20 -4.41
C LEU A 8 -6.51 1.92 -3.06
N ALA A 9 -5.64 2.91 -2.89
CA ALA A 9 -5.36 3.59 -1.64
C ALA A 9 -5.46 5.13 -1.71
N ALA A 10 -6.09 5.67 -2.76
CA ALA A 10 -6.28 7.11 -2.95
C ALA A 10 -7.44 7.73 -2.12
N GLY A 11 -8.23 6.91 -1.45
CA GLY A 11 -9.40 7.35 -0.70
C GLY A 11 -9.02 8.20 0.52
N MET A 12 -9.55 9.42 0.62
CA MET A 12 -9.34 10.28 1.78
C MET A 12 -10.18 9.81 2.96
N GLY A 13 -9.54 9.60 4.09
CA GLY A 13 -10.24 9.38 5.33
C GLY A 13 -10.78 10.65 5.95
N SER A 14 -11.81 11.26 5.36
CA SER A 14 -12.44 12.45 5.95
C SER A 14 -12.92 12.21 7.38
N ARG A 15 -13.31 10.98 7.72
CA ARG A 15 -13.66 10.56 9.09
C ARG A 15 -12.48 10.44 10.08
N TYR A 16 -11.24 10.40 9.59
CA TYR A 16 -10.03 10.07 10.38
C TYR A 16 -8.91 11.11 10.29
N GLY A 17 -9.03 12.13 9.43
CA GLY A 17 -8.11 13.27 9.37
C GLY A 17 -6.70 12.98 8.82
N GLY A 18 -6.45 11.79 8.23
CA GLY A 18 -5.13 11.41 7.72
C GLY A 18 -5.11 10.09 6.93
N LEU A 19 -3.91 9.53 6.75
CA LEU A 19 -3.65 8.26 6.07
C LEU A 19 -4.21 7.07 6.88
N LYS A 20 -5.48 6.71 6.67
CA LYS A 20 -6.11 5.57 7.37
C LYS A 20 -5.42 4.21 7.19
N GLN A 21 -4.61 4.06 6.15
CA GLN A 21 -4.07 2.73 5.79
C GLN A 21 -2.83 2.35 6.61
N VAL A 22 -2.37 3.23 7.50
CA VAL A 22 -1.16 3.01 8.32
C VAL A 22 -1.49 2.49 9.71
N ASP A 23 -2.76 2.43 10.08
CA ASP A 23 -3.19 1.93 11.38
C ASP A 23 -2.90 0.43 11.48
N GLY A 24 -2.16 0.06 12.52
CA GLY A 24 -1.87 -1.32 12.84
C GLY A 24 -3.13 -2.04 13.30
N VAL A 25 -3.43 -3.17 12.67
CA VAL A 25 -4.53 -4.08 13.03
C VAL A 25 -4.01 -5.41 13.57
N GLY A 26 -2.75 -5.74 13.28
CA GLY A 26 -2.08 -6.95 13.75
C GLY A 26 -1.37 -6.78 15.10
N PRO A 27 -1.01 -7.90 15.77
CA PRO A 27 -0.34 -7.88 17.08
C PRO A 27 1.05 -7.25 17.06
N GLY A 28 1.69 -7.12 15.90
CA GLY A 28 2.97 -6.45 15.69
C GLY A 28 2.86 -5.06 15.06
N GLY A 29 1.65 -4.51 14.93
CA GLY A 29 1.43 -3.24 14.23
C GLY A 29 1.43 -3.38 12.70
N GLU A 30 1.10 -4.56 12.19
CA GLU A 30 0.84 -4.79 10.78
C GLU A 30 -0.44 -4.11 10.34
N THR A 31 -0.39 -3.48 9.18
CA THR A 31 -1.54 -2.85 8.52
C THR A 31 -2.30 -3.89 7.69
N ILE A 32 -3.50 -3.54 7.24
CA ILE A 32 -4.25 -4.35 6.26
C ILE A 32 -3.46 -4.49 4.94
N ILE A 33 -2.67 -3.49 4.56
CA ILE A 33 -1.82 -3.55 3.37
C ILE A 33 -0.78 -4.65 3.53
N ASP A 34 -0.12 -4.76 4.70
CA ASP A 34 0.92 -5.77 4.93
C ASP A 34 0.37 -7.19 4.73
N TYR A 35 -0.79 -7.48 5.31
CA TYR A 35 -1.46 -8.77 5.12
C TYR A 35 -1.84 -9.02 3.66
N SER A 36 -2.39 -8.01 2.98
CA SER A 36 -2.79 -8.13 1.56
C SER A 36 -1.59 -8.44 0.66
N VAL A 37 -0.45 -7.78 0.90
CA VAL A 37 0.79 -8.01 0.15
C VAL A 37 1.37 -9.39 0.48
N TYR A 38 1.41 -9.77 1.77
CA TYR A 38 1.89 -11.07 2.21
C TYR A 38 1.11 -12.23 1.56
N ASP A 39 -0.22 -12.15 1.58
CA ASP A 39 -1.09 -13.17 1.00
C ASP A 39 -0.96 -13.23 -0.52
N ALA A 40 -0.84 -12.09 -1.19
CA ALA A 40 -0.62 -12.05 -2.63
C ALA A 40 0.71 -12.72 -3.04
N LEU A 41 1.80 -12.46 -2.30
CA LEU A 41 3.08 -13.12 -2.56
C LEU A 41 2.98 -14.63 -2.39
N ARG A 42 2.28 -15.10 -1.35
CA ARG A 42 2.02 -16.53 -1.13
C ARG A 42 1.12 -17.15 -2.20
N ALA A 43 0.21 -16.37 -2.76
CA ALA A 43 -0.64 -16.77 -3.89
C ALA A 43 0.10 -16.73 -5.25
N GLY A 44 1.37 -16.31 -5.29
CA GLY A 44 2.21 -16.32 -6.49
C GLY A 44 2.20 -15.02 -7.29
N PHE A 45 1.70 -13.92 -6.72
CA PHE A 45 1.81 -12.59 -7.31
C PHE A 45 3.27 -12.15 -7.40
N GLY A 46 3.62 -11.49 -8.51
CA GLY A 46 4.99 -11.11 -8.80
C GLY A 46 5.31 -9.65 -8.48
N LYS A 47 4.28 -8.81 -8.34
CA LYS A 47 4.41 -7.36 -8.20
C LYS A 47 3.17 -6.77 -7.53
N VAL A 48 3.35 -5.64 -6.85
CA VAL A 48 2.28 -4.82 -6.30
C VAL A 48 2.27 -3.44 -6.98
N VAL A 49 1.09 -2.87 -7.21
CA VAL A 49 0.94 -1.49 -7.67
C VAL A 49 0.03 -0.77 -6.68
N PHE A 50 0.56 0.28 -6.07
CA PHE A 50 -0.19 1.15 -5.16
C PHE A 50 -0.75 2.32 -5.93
N VAL A 51 -2.07 2.46 -5.95
CA VAL A 51 -2.75 3.61 -6.52
C VAL A 51 -3.07 4.57 -5.38
N ILE A 52 -2.35 5.68 -5.31
CA ILE A 52 -2.48 6.69 -4.24
C ILE A 52 -2.73 8.07 -4.84
N ARG A 53 -3.07 9.04 -4.00
CA ARG A 53 -2.98 10.44 -4.43
C ARG A 53 -1.54 10.93 -4.34
N LYS A 54 -1.20 11.92 -5.17
CA LYS A 54 0.15 12.46 -5.22
C LYS A 54 0.57 13.22 -3.96
N ASP A 55 -0.38 13.89 -3.31
CA ASP A 55 -0.17 14.66 -2.07
C ASP A 55 0.31 13.79 -0.89
N ILE A 56 -0.02 12.49 -0.89
CA ILE A 56 0.35 11.54 0.16
C ILE A 56 1.57 10.67 -0.18
N GLU A 57 2.23 10.87 -1.33
CA GLU A 57 3.34 10.02 -1.76
C GLU A 57 4.46 9.96 -0.73
N LYS A 58 4.84 11.12 -0.18
CA LYS A 58 5.93 11.21 0.79
C LYS A 58 5.61 10.39 2.04
N ASP A 59 4.46 10.62 2.64
CA ASP A 59 4.02 9.91 3.85
C ASP A 59 3.87 8.40 3.58
N PHE A 60 3.36 8.03 2.40
CA PHE A 60 3.27 6.64 1.97
C PHE A 60 4.66 5.99 1.93
N ARG A 61 5.67 6.64 1.31
CA ARG A 61 7.04 6.13 1.25
C ARG A 61 7.70 6.06 2.62
N GLU A 62 7.43 7.02 3.51
CA GLU A 62 7.98 7.01 4.87
C GLU A 62 7.47 5.80 5.68
N VAL A 63 6.19 5.44 5.52
CA VAL A 63 5.58 4.32 6.25
C VAL A 63 5.87 2.97 5.59
N PHE A 64 5.69 2.87 4.28
CA PHE A 64 5.74 1.60 3.55
C PHE A 64 7.06 1.32 2.85
N GLY A 65 7.89 2.34 2.58
CA GLY A 65 9.20 2.15 1.97
C GLY A 65 10.07 1.19 2.78
N ARG A 66 10.19 1.40 4.09
CA ARG A 66 10.94 0.47 4.97
C ARG A 66 10.37 -0.95 5.00
N ARG A 67 9.07 -1.11 4.73
CA ARG A 67 8.37 -2.40 4.78
C ARG A 67 8.53 -3.19 3.47
N PHE A 68 8.56 -2.51 2.32
CA PHE A 68 8.54 -3.19 1.01
C PHE A 68 9.84 -3.06 0.21
N ASP A 69 10.67 -2.05 0.46
CA ASP A 69 11.91 -1.83 -0.27
C ASP A 69 12.84 -3.06 -0.14
N GLY A 70 13.25 -3.60 -1.28
CA GLY A 70 14.09 -4.80 -1.35
C GLY A 70 13.40 -6.14 -1.02
N GLN A 71 12.16 -6.11 -0.53
CA GLN A 71 11.39 -7.31 -0.18
C GLN A 71 10.35 -7.67 -1.24
N VAL A 72 9.69 -6.65 -1.81
CA VAL A 72 8.56 -6.82 -2.73
C VAL A 72 8.74 -5.89 -3.93
N PRO A 73 8.70 -6.40 -5.17
CA PRO A 73 8.62 -5.53 -6.34
C PRO A 73 7.33 -4.72 -6.30
N TYR A 74 7.41 -3.40 -6.18
CA TYR A 74 6.24 -2.53 -6.20
C TYR A 74 6.43 -1.29 -7.07
N GLU A 75 5.31 -0.73 -7.53
CA GLU A 75 5.25 0.56 -8.20
C GLU A 75 4.15 1.42 -7.59
N ILE A 76 4.26 2.73 -7.81
CA ILE A 76 3.26 3.72 -7.39
C ILE A 76 2.63 4.31 -8.66
N ALA A 77 1.31 4.32 -8.70
CA ALA A 77 0.50 5.03 -9.67
C ALA A 77 -0.33 6.10 -8.96
N PHE A 78 -0.61 7.20 -9.65
CA PHE A 78 -1.35 8.32 -9.08
C PHE A 78 -2.79 8.33 -9.58
N GLN A 79 -3.73 8.55 -8.66
CA GLN A 79 -5.11 8.87 -8.96
C GLN A 79 -5.38 10.31 -8.52
N GLU A 80 -5.82 11.13 -9.47
CA GLU A 80 -6.22 12.52 -9.25
C GLU A 80 -7.68 12.68 -9.71
N LEU A 81 -8.43 13.54 -9.03
CA LEU A 81 -9.74 14.01 -9.47
C LEU A 81 -9.47 15.37 -10.10
N ASP A 82 -9.19 15.38 -11.40
CA ASP A 82 -8.93 16.54 -12.28
C ASP A 82 -8.24 17.78 -11.69
#